data_AF-A0A7C1H902-F1
#
_entry.id   AF-A0A7C1H902-F1
#
_cell.length_a   1.000
_cell.length_b   1.000
_cell.length_c   1.000
_cell.angle_alpha   90.00
_cell.angle_beta   90.00
_cell.angle_gamma   90.00
#
_symmetry.space_group_name_H-M   'P 1'
#
loop_
_entity.id
_entity.type
_entity.pdbx_description
1 polymer ?
#
loop_
_entity_poly.entity_id
_entity_poly.type
_entity_poly.pdbx_seq_one_letter_code
_entity_poly.pdbx_strand_id
1 'polypeptide(L)'
;LVEIAEVPQSMGSELMSWSIPPLTLVILLPFLMGFMTGVTQAGVGLSLPLILSMGNGYGTLSTTILAYTFAVVGVLLSPVHLCLVLTSEYFNVEYPRIIKRISVVTLLSIAASVVLFLLLKST
;
A
#
# COMPACT_ATOMS: atom_id res chain seq x y z
N LEU A 1 -3.28 -22.43 1.12
CA LEU A 1 -1.91 -22.95 0.87
C LEU A 1 -0.82 -22.09 1.53
N VAL A 2 -0.87 -20.76 1.45
CA VAL A 2 0.07 -19.89 2.20
C VAL A 2 -0.24 -19.82 3.70
N GLU A 3 -1.51 -19.79 4.09
CA GLU A 3 -1.92 -19.71 5.51
C GLU A 3 -1.69 -21.00 6.30
N ILE A 4 -1.84 -22.15 5.64
CA ILE A 4 -1.53 -23.49 6.20
C ILE A 4 -0.03 -23.79 6.31
N ALA A 5 0.82 -22.95 5.71
CA ALA A 5 2.27 -23.10 5.78
C ALA A 5 2.92 -22.27 6.90
N GLU A 6 2.14 -21.51 7.69
CA GLU A 6 2.60 -20.61 8.78
C GLU A 6 3.74 -19.63 8.40
N VAL A 7 3.98 -19.45 7.10
CA VAL A 7 5.03 -18.56 6.57
C VAL A 7 4.84 -17.11 7.04
N PRO A 8 3.62 -16.53 7.03
CA PRO A 8 3.42 -15.17 7.53
C PRO A 8 3.76 -15.02 9.02
N GLN A 9 3.51 -16.07 9.82
CA GLN A 9 3.68 -16.09 11.27
C GLN A 9 5.17 -16.13 11.61
N SER A 10 5.90 -17.01 10.92
CA SER A 10 7.35 -17.17 11.06
C SER A 10 8.12 -15.96 10.55
N MET A 11 7.67 -15.32 9.47
CA MET A 11 8.28 -14.08 8.99
C MET A 11 7.97 -12.89 9.92
N GLY A 12 6.76 -12.84 10.50
CA GLY A 12 6.38 -11.80 11.45
C GLY A 12 7.18 -11.83 12.75
N SER A 13 7.46 -13.02 13.29
CA SER A 13 8.29 -13.19 14.49
C SER A 13 9.76 -12.84 14.25
N GLU A 14 10.33 -13.23 13.10
CA GLU A 14 11.69 -12.84 12.70
C GLU A 14 11.83 -11.32 12.52
N LEU A 15 10.84 -10.66 11.93
CA LEU A 15 10.86 -9.21 11.76
C LEU A 15 10.69 -8.42 13.06
N MET A 16 9.92 -8.96 14.02
CA MET A 16 9.87 -8.40 15.37
C MET A 16 11.20 -8.57 16.11
N SER A 17 11.93 -9.67 15.86
CA SER A 17 13.29 -9.89 16.34
C SER A 17 14.27 -8.85 15.77
N TRP A 18 14.08 -8.42 14.52
CA TRP A 18 14.88 -7.39 13.85
C TRP A 18 14.52 -5.94 14.23
N SER A 19 13.62 -5.70 15.20
CA SER A 19 13.18 -4.35 15.61
C SER A 19 12.65 -3.46 14.47
N ILE A 20 12.16 -4.06 13.37
CA ILE A 20 11.57 -3.26 12.29
C ILE A 20 10.21 -2.75 12.76
N PRO A 21 9.96 -1.43 12.75
CA PRO A 21 8.67 -0.90 13.15
C PRO A 21 7.57 -1.52 12.28
N PRO A 22 6.56 -2.18 12.87
CA PRO A 22 5.52 -2.88 12.12
C PRO A 22 4.76 -1.94 11.17
N LEU A 23 4.69 -0.65 11.53
CA LEU A 23 4.12 0.41 10.70
C LEU A 23 4.85 0.59 9.36
N THR A 24 6.17 0.40 9.32
CA THR A 24 6.95 0.52 8.08
C THR A 24 6.58 -0.59 7.10
N LEU A 25 6.33 -1.81 7.58
CA LEU A 25 5.90 -2.90 6.71
C LEU A 25 4.52 -2.66 6.11
N VAL A 26 3.58 -2.18 6.95
CA VAL A 26 2.20 -1.85 6.56
C VAL A 26 2.17 -0.80 5.44
N ILE A 27 3.20 0.04 5.34
CA ILE A 27 3.31 1.09 4.32
C ILE A 27 4.11 0.60 3.11
N LEU A 28 5.32 0.08 3.36
CA LEU A 28 6.33 -0.18 2.34
C LEU A 28 5.96 -1.38 1.44
N LEU A 29 5.47 -2.47 2.02
CA LEU A 29 5.09 -3.67 1.27
C LEU A 29 3.96 -3.41 0.27
N PRO A 30 2.78 -2.91 0.69
CA PRO A 30 1.71 -2.64 -0.25
C PRO A 30 2.10 -1.59 -1.29
N PHE A 31 2.90 -0.59 -0.90
CA PHE A 31 3.41 0.41 -1.84
C PHE A 31 4.29 -0.22 -2.93
N LEU A 32 5.31 -1.02 -2.56
CA LEU A 32 6.19 -1.67 -3.54
C LEU A 32 5.41 -2.67 -4.41
N MET A 33 4.57 -3.50 -3.80
CA MET A 33 3.77 -4.47 -4.54
C MET A 33 2.81 -3.78 -5.50
N GLY A 34 2.13 -2.73 -5.06
CA GLY A 34 1.27 -1.91 -5.92
C GLY A 34 2.04 -1.21 -7.03
N PHE A 35 3.23 -0.68 -6.74
CA PHE A 35 4.08 -0.01 -7.72
C PHE A 35 4.62 -0.96 -8.80
N MET A 36 5.09 -2.14 -8.39
CA MET A 36 5.64 -3.15 -9.32
C MET A 36 4.56 -3.80 -10.18
N THR A 37 3.39 -4.09 -9.59
CA THR A 37 2.32 -4.81 -10.30
C THR A 37 1.41 -3.89 -11.09
N GLY A 38 1.26 -2.62 -10.67
CA GLY A 38 0.27 -1.71 -11.22
C GLY A 38 -1.19 -2.15 -10.96
N VAL A 39 -1.42 -3.11 -10.06
CA VAL A 39 -2.73 -3.68 -9.72
C VAL A 39 -2.99 -3.59 -8.22
N THR A 40 -4.07 -2.90 -7.85
CA THR A 40 -4.44 -2.68 -6.43
C THR A 40 -4.73 -3.99 -5.70
N GLN A 41 -5.39 -4.93 -6.37
CA GLN A 41 -5.73 -6.24 -5.79
C GLN A 41 -4.49 -7.06 -5.42
N ALA A 42 -3.39 -6.96 -6.16
CA ALA A 42 -2.15 -7.66 -5.86
C ALA A 42 -1.47 -7.09 -4.60
N GLY A 43 -1.38 -5.75 -4.50
CA GLY A 43 -0.82 -5.09 -3.32
C GLY A 43 -1.60 -5.39 -2.04
N VAL A 44 -2.94 -5.39 -2.12
CA VAL A 44 -3.83 -5.64 -0.98
C VAL A 44 -3.88 -7.12 -0.61
N GLY A 45 -3.99 -8.02 -1.59
CA GLY A 45 -4.06 -9.47 -1.36
C GLY A 45 -2.78 -10.06 -0.78
N LEU A 46 -1.62 -9.46 -1.04
CA LEU A 46 -0.34 -9.87 -0.46
C LEU A 46 -0.09 -9.25 0.93
N SER A 47 -0.50 -8.00 1.15
CA SER A 47 -0.22 -7.28 2.40
C SER A 47 -1.20 -7.62 3.53
N LEU A 48 -2.48 -7.81 3.24
CA LEU A 48 -3.52 -8.14 4.24
C LEU A 48 -3.18 -9.35 5.12
N PRO A 49 -2.89 -10.55 4.58
CA PRO A 49 -2.59 -11.73 5.41
C PRO A 49 -1.35 -11.52 6.27
N LEU A 50 -0.37 -10.74 5.78
CA LEU A 50 0.83 -10.42 6.53
C LEU A 50 0.51 -9.49 7.71
N ILE A 51 -0.29 -8.44 7.49
CA ILE A 51 -0.72 -7.50 8.54
C ILE A 51 -1.53 -8.21 9.62
N LEU A 52 -2.44 -9.12 9.22
CA LEU A 52 -3.23 -9.93 10.14
C LEU A 52 -2.33 -10.87 10.97
N SER A 53 -1.30 -11.45 10.36
CA SER A 53 -0.37 -12.37 11.02
C SER A 53 0.54 -11.70 12.06
N MET A 54 0.68 -10.37 12.04
CA MET A 54 1.53 -9.63 12.99
C MET A 54 0.91 -9.44 14.38
N GLY A 55 -0.36 -9.86 14.57
CA GLY A 55 -1.03 -10.02 15.86
C GLY A 55 -0.56 -9.11 17.01
N ASN A 56 -1.10 -7.88 17.11
CA ASN A 56 -0.92 -6.98 18.26
C ASN A 56 -1.77 -5.68 18.19
N GLY A 57 -3.05 -5.77 17.80
CA GLY A 57 -3.87 -4.57 17.51
C GLY A 57 -3.59 -3.93 16.13
N TYR A 58 -2.68 -4.51 15.34
CA TYR A 58 -2.39 -4.15 13.95
C TYR A 58 -3.35 -4.76 12.92
N GLY A 59 -4.32 -5.57 13.35
CA GLY A 59 -5.47 -6.00 12.53
C GLY A 59 -6.67 -5.04 12.62
N THR A 60 -6.48 -3.84 13.15
CA THR A 60 -7.52 -2.82 13.27
C THR A 60 -7.83 -2.20 11.90
N LEU A 61 -9.04 -1.63 11.79
CA LEU A 61 -9.48 -0.93 10.59
C LEU A 61 -8.49 0.19 10.18
N SER A 62 -7.85 0.84 11.16
CA SER A 62 -6.89 1.92 10.97
C SER A 62 -5.68 1.51 10.12
N THR A 63 -5.04 0.39 10.44
CA THR A 63 -3.84 -0.11 9.74
C THR A 63 -4.19 -0.67 8.37
N THR A 64 -5.36 -1.28 8.22
CA THR A 64 -5.84 -1.79 6.94
C THR A 64 -6.11 -0.65 5.95
N ILE A 65 -6.75 0.42 6.41
CA ILE A 65 -6.98 1.64 5.60
C ILE A 65 -5.65 2.25 5.16
N LEU A 66 -4.66 2.28 6.05
CA LEU A 66 -3.34 2.82 5.75
C LEU A 66 -2.65 1.98 4.65
N ALA A 67 -2.56 0.66 4.84
CA ALA A 67 -2.00 -0.27 3.86
C ALA A 67 -2.68 -0.19 2.50
N TYR A 68 -4.02 -0.15 2.50
CA TYR A 68 -4.81 0.00 1.27
C TYR A 68 -4.48 1.30 0.55
N THR A 69 -4.42 2.41 1.28
CA THR A 69 -4.09 3.72 0.69
C THR A 69 -2.71 3.68 0.05
N PHE A 70 -1.70 3.12 0.73
CA PHE A 70 -0.35 3.02 0.17
C PHE A 70 -0.26 2.07 -1.03
N ALA A 71 -1.03 0.98 -1.05
CA ALA A 71 -1.16 0.13 -2.22
C ALA A 71 -1.70 0.90 -3.43
N VAL A 72 -2.79 1.65 -3.24
CA VAL A 72 -3.41 2.45 -4.31
C VAL A 72 -2.48 3.56 -4.79
N VAL A 73 -1.81 4.25 -3.87
CA VAL A 73 -0.80 5.28 -4.19
C VAL A 73 0.34 4.69 -5.00
N GLY A 74 0.85 3.51 -4.63
CA GLY A 74 1.90 2.81 -5.37
C GLY A 74 1.48 2.48 -6.80
N VAL A 75 0.25 1.99 -6.98
CA VAL A 75 -0.32 1.71 -8.31
C VAL A 75 -0.45 2.97 -9.16
N LEU A 76 -0.97 4.06 -8.59
CA LEU A 76 -1.21 5.31 -9.32
C LEU A 76 0.09 6.04 -9.72
N LEU A 77 1.14 5.92 -8.90
CA LEU A 77 2.47 6.44 -9.23
C LEU A 77 3.25 5.54 -10.20
N SER A 78 2.78 4.31 -10.44
CA SER A 78 3.46 3.38 -11.33
C SER A 78 3.27 3.79 -12.79
N PRO A 79 4.38 3.95 -13.56
CA PRO A 79 4.30 4.19 -15.00
C PRO A 79 3.80 2.96 -15.77
N VAL A 80 3.70 1.81 -15.10
CA VAL A 80 3.25 0.53 -15.69
C VAL A 80 1.72 0.43 -15.73
N HIS A 81 1.00 1.36 -15.11
CA HIS A 81 -0.46 1.34 -15.13
C HIS A 81 -0.98 1.64 -16.54
N LEU A 82 -1.46 0.58 -17.20
CA LEU A 82 -1.76 0.58 -18.64
C LEU A 82 -2.78 1.66 -19.04
N CYS A 83 -3.72 2.00 -18.15
CA CYS A 83 -4.67 3.09 -18.37
C CYS A 83 -3.97 4.46 -18.52
N LEU A 84 -2.91 4.72 -17.76
CA LEU A 84 -2.13 5.96 -17.84
C LEU A 84 -1.40 6.05 -19.18
N VAL A 85 -0.82 4.93 -19.60
CA VAL A 85 -0.03 4.83 -20.83
C VAL A 85 -0.88 5.09 -22.05
N LEU A 86 -2.03 4.41 -22.14
CA LEU A 86 -2.99 4.60 -23.24
C LEU A 86 -3.57 6.02 -23.27
N THR A 87 -3.81 6.62 -22.11
CA THR A 87 -4.33 8.00 -22.04
C THR A 87 -3.28 9.00 -22.55
N SER A 88 -2.00 8.80 -22.20
CA SER A 88 -0.91 9.64 -22.67
C SER A 88 -0.74 9.57 -24.19
N GLU A 89 -0.79 8.37 -24.76
CA GLU A 89 -0.73 8.12 -26.20
C GLU A 89 -1.96 8.71 -26.92
N TYR A 90 -3.16 8.47 -26.40
CA TYR A 90 -4.41 8.95 -27.01
C TYR A 90 -4.50 10.47 -27.06
N PHE A 91 -4.11 11.16 -25.98
CA PHE A 91 -4.16 12.63 -25.92
C PHE A 91 -2.85 13.32 -26.34
N ASN A 92 -1.81 12.56 -26.70
CA ASN A 92 -0.48 13.10 -27.05
C ASN A 92 0.08 14.09 -26.00
N VAL A 93 -0.13 13.77 -24.72
CA VAL A 93 0.31 14.62 -23.59
C VAL A 93 1.60 14.07 -22.99
N GLU A 94 2.47 14.96 -22.53
CA GLU A 94 3.70 14.59 -21.83
C GLU A 94 3.39 13.83 -20.51
N TYR A 95 3.85 12.58 -20.42
CA TYR A 95 3.83 11.76 -19.19
C TYR A 95 4.20 12.50 -17.89
N PRO A 96 5.30 13.27 -17.81
CA PRO A 96 5.67 13.96 -16.57
C PRO A 96 4.64 15.00 -16.12
N ARG A 97 3.82 15.52 -17.05
CA ARG A 97 2.74 16.45 -16.72
C ARG A 97 1.55 15.74 -16.07
N ILE A 98 1.24 14.53 -16.54
CA ILE A 98 0.18 13.69 -15.99
C ILE A 98 0.60 13.18 -14.60
N ILE A 99 1.83 12.68 -14.46
CA ILE A 99 2.32 12.16 -13.16
C ILE A 99 2.36 13.27 -12.11
N LYS A 100 2.74 14.50 -12.47
CA LYS A 100 2.74 15.66 -11.56
C LYS A 100 1.33 16.03 -11.09
N ARG A 101 0.30 15.79 -11.91
CA ARG A 101 -1.09 16.03 -11.53
C ARG A 101 -1.61 14.93 -10.62
N ILE A 102 -1.27 13.68 -10.93
CA ILE A 102 -1.62 12.52 -10.10
C ILE A 102 -0.90 12.58 -8.75
N SER A 103 0.34 13.05 -8.70
CA SER A 103 1.09 13.17 -7.45
C SER A 103 0.42 14.12 -6.45
N VAL A 104 -0.27 15.15 -6.91
CA VAL A 104 -1.04 16.05 -6.03
C VAL A 104 -2.23 15.31 -5.40
N VAL A 105 -2.94 14.52 -6.20
CA VAL A 105 -4.10 13.74 -5.73
C VAL A 105 -3.63 12.62 -4.78
N THR A 106 -2.54 11.93 -5.09
CA THR A 106 -2.00 10.90 -4.20
C THR A 106 -1.49 11.48 -2.88
N LEU A 107 -0.85 12.65 -2.90
CA LEU A 107 -0.43 13.34 -1.67
C LEU A 107 -1.64 13.71 -0.79
N LEU A 108 -2.73 14.17 -1.40
CA LEU A 108 -3.97 14.49 -0.70
C LEU A 108 -4.60 13.23 -0.07
N SER A 109 -4.61 12.11 -0.79
CA SER A 109 -5.10 10.82 -0.28
C SER A 109 -4.26 10.27 0.87
N ILE A 110 -2.92 10.44 0.82
CA ILE A 110 -2.04 10.08 1.95
C ILE A 110 -2.34 10.95 3.16
N ALA A 111 -2.49 12.27 2.97
CA ALA A 111 -2.83 13.17 4.06
C ALA A 111 -4.17 12.77 4.71
N ALA A 112 -5.19 12.49 3.91
CA ALA A 112 -6.50 12.03 4.40
C ALA A 112 -6.40 10.69 5.16
N SER A 113 -5.62 9.72 4.68
CA SER A 113 -5.48 8.43 5.36
C SER A 113 -4.71 8.54 6.68
N VAL A 114 -3.70 9.40 6.76
CA VAL A 114 -2.99 9.70 8.01
C VAL A 114 -3.92 10.37 9.02
N VAL A 115 -4.76 11.32 8.58
CA VAL A 115 -5.77 11.95 9.44
C VAL A 115 -6.77 10.92 9.96
N LEU A 116 -7.28 10.04 9.09
CA LEU A 116 -8.15 8.93 9.48
C LEU A 116 -7.48 7.98 10.47
N PHE A 117 -6.21 7.62 10.23
CA PHE A 117 -5.44 6.77 11.12
C PHE A 117 -5.30 7.39 12.52
N LEU A 118 -5.05 8.71 12.60
CA LEU A 118 -4.96 9.42 13.88
C LEU A 118 -6.31 9.52 14.59
N LEU A 119 -7.40 9.80 13.88
CA LEU A 119 -8.76 9.82 14.45
C LEU A 119 -9.17 8.46 15.00
N LEU A 120 -8.91 7.39 14.23
CA LEU A 120 -9.33 6.04 14.58
C LEU A 120 -8.41 5.38 15.63
N LYS A 121 -7.18 5.89 15.81
CA LYS A 121 -6.32 5.54 16.96
C LYS A 121 -6.73 6.27 18.25
N SER A 122 -7.41 7.41 18.14
CA SER A 122 -7.84 8.23 19.28
C SER A 122 -9.19 7.80 19.88
N THR A 123 -9.88 6.84 19.25
CA THR A 123 -11.14 6.26 19.72
C THR A 123 -10.87 4.89 20.32
#